data_AF-A0A7X3I8U5-F1
#
_entry.id   AF-A0A7X3I8U5-F1
#
_cell.length_a   1.000
_cell.length_b   1.000
_cell.length_c   1.000
_cell.angle_alpha   90.00
_cell.angle_beta   90.00
_cell.angle_gamma   90.00
#
_symmetry.space_group_name_H-M   'P 1'
#
loop_
_entity.id
_entity.type
_entity.pdbx_description
1 polymer ?
#
loop_
_entity_poly.entity_id
_entity_poly.type
_entity_poly.pdbx_seq_one_letter_code
_entity_poly.pdbx_strand_id
1 'polypeptide(L)'
;MTDAGVFDPGTDTSSADERVRLLGQIAEALQIPVSTFHGRGDAKAMPRGPAASECAALLAAFARIDDPDRRKECLALVERFGSL
;
A
#
# COMPACT_ATOMS: atom_id res chain seq x y z
N MET A 1 -28.57 23.33 -19.60
CA MET A 1 -27.80 22.25 -18.94
C MET A 1 -26.48 22.12 -19.67
N THR A 2 -25.41 22.61 -19.05
CA THR A 2 -24.04 22.03 -18.96
C THR A 2 -23.19 23.08 -18.28
N ASP A 3 -22.96 22.86 -16.99
CA ASP A 3 -22.01 23.58 -16.15
C ASP A 3 -20.60 23.26 -16.66
N ALA A 4 -19.89 24.29 -17.09
CA ALA A 4 -18.51 24.17 -17.55
C ALA A 4 -17.60 24.30 -16.35
N GLY A 5 -16.76 23.28 -16.15
CA GLY A 5 -15.90 23.11 -15.00
C GLY A 5 -15.12 24.36 -14.62
N VAL A 6 -15.34 24.78 -13.38
CA VAL A 6 -14.35 25.56 -12.63
C VAL A 6 -13.31 24.56 -12.15
N PHE A 7 -12.27 24.36 -12.96
CA PHE A 7 -11.04 23.73 -12.50
C PHE A 7 -10.29 24.80 -11.72
N ASP A 8 -10.41 24.75 -10.39
CA ASP A 8 -9.76 25.69 -9.49
C ASP A 8 -8.31 25.21 -9.26
N PRO A 9 -7.28 25.90 -9.78
CA PRO A 9 -5.89 25.49 -9.61
C PRO A 9 -5.34 25.84 -8.21
N GLY A 10 -6.20 26.22 -7.26
CA GLY A 10 -5.83 26.59 -5.89
C GLY A 10 -5.80 25.44 -4.87
N THR A 11 -6.11 24.20 -5.25
CA THR A 11 -6.31 23.09 -4.29
C THR A 11 -5.08 22.22 -4.00
N ASP A 12 -4.00 22.35 -4.77
CA ASP A 12 -2.81 21.52 -4.59
C ASP A 12 -2.01 21.87 -3.31
N THR A 13 -2.03 23.13 -2.89
CA THR A 13 -1.36 23.56 -1.64
C THR A 13 -2.16 23.17 -0.40
N SER A 14 -3.49 23.24 -0.45
CA SER A 14 -4.36 22.83 0.67
C SER A 14 -4.26 21.33 0.97
N SER A 15 -4.11 20.51 -0.07
CA SER A 15 -3.95 19.05 0.08
C SER A 15 -2.58 18.69 0.69
N ALA A 16 -1.52 19.40 0.29
CA ALA A 16 -0.18 19.19 0.84
C ALA A 16 -0.08 19.61 2.31
N ASP A 17 -0.64 20.76 2.67
CA ASP A 17 -0.64 21.25 4.06
C ASP A 17 -1.46 20.33 4.98
N GLU A 18 -2.62 19.85 4.50
CA GLU A 18 -3.44 18.90 5.26
C GLU A 18 -2.73 17.56 5.45
N ARG A 19 -2.05 17.08 4.40
CA ARG A 19 -1.22 15.88 4.47
C ARG A 19 -0.10 16.02 5.50
N VAL A 20 0.58 17.17 5.55
CA VAL A 20 1.65 17.42 6.54
C VAL A 20 1.10 17.41 7.97
N ARG A 21 -0.08 18.00 8.19
CA ARG A 21 -0.75 17.98 9.51
C ARG A 21 -1.10 16.57 9.95
N LEU A 22 -1.69 15.77 9.05
CA LEU A 22 -2.04 14.38 9.33
C LEU A 22 -0.81 13.52 9.63
N LEU A 23 0.26 13.66 8.84
CA LEU A 23 1.51 12.95 9.08
C LEU A 23 2.14 13.36 10.43
N GLY A 24 2.00 14.63 10.83
CA GLY A 24 2.39 15.11 12.16
C GLY A 24 1.63 14.41 13.29
N GLN A 25 0.30 14.34 13.19
CA GLN A 25 -0.54 13.67 14.19
C GLN A 25 -0.23 12.17 14.31
N ILE A 26 0.01 11.50 13.18
CA ILE A 26 0.39 10.08 13.16
C ILE A 26 1.76 9.88 13.81
N ALA A 27 2.74 10.75 13.50
CA ALA A 27 4.07 10.68 14.08
C ALA A 27 4.04 10.85 15.61
N GLU A 28 3.23 11.79 16.10
CA GLU A 28 3.03 12.04 17.53
C GLU A 28 2.39 10.82 18.23
N ALA A 29 1.32 10.27 17.67
CA ALA A 29 0.63 9.10 18.22
C ALA A 29 1.54 7.86 18.29
N LEU A 30 2.44 7.71 17.31
CA LEU A 30 3.37 6.59 17.22
C LEU A 30 4.72 6.85 17.92
N GLN A 31 4.94 8.04 18.47
CA GLN A 31 6.21 8.49 19.06
C GLN A 31 7.43 8.30 18.14
N ILE A 32 7.26 8.56 16.85
CA ILE A 32 8.35 8.51 15.86
C ILE A 32 8.56 9.88 15.18
N PRO A 33 9.76 10.17 14.62
CA PRO A 33 10.00 11.41 13.91
C PRO A 33 9.19 11.52 12.60
N VAL A 34 8.62 12.68 12.30
CA VAL A 34 7.89 12.96 11.03
C VAL A 34 8.78 12.75 9.80
N SER A 35 10.10 12.95 9.92
CA SER A 35 11.09 12.69 8.87
C SER A 35 11.09 11.24 8.36
N THR A 36 10.52 10.30 9.13
CA THR A 36 10.29 8.90 8.71
C THR A 36 9.38 8.83 7.48
N PHE A 37 8.42 9.76 7.33
CA PHE A 37 7.49 9.80 6.20
C PHE A 37 8.04 10.56 4.99
N HIS A 38 9.10 11.35 5.18
CA HIS A 38 9.78 12.10 4.12
C HIS A 38 10.95 11.30 3.55
N GLY A 39 10.68 10.02 3.23
CA GLY A 39 11.65 9.10 2.66
C GLY A 39 12.34 9.72 1.45
N ARG A 40 13.66 9.88 1.58
CA ARG A 40 14.65 10.23 0.57
C ARG A 40 14.20 9.74 -0.81
N GLY A 41 13.83 10.69 -1.68
CA GLY A 41 13.47 10.39 -3.05
C GLY A 41 14.65 9.74 -3.75
N ASP A 42 14.53 8.45 -4.04
CA ASP A 42 15.34 7.78 -5.04
C ASP A 42 14.56 6.58 -5.60
N ALA A 43 14.44 6.59 -6.92
CA ALA A 43 14.02 5.50 -7.81
C ALA A 43 12.56 5.05 -7.75
N LYS A 44 11.73 5.76 -8.54
CA LYS A 44 10.84 5.17 -9.57
C LYS A 44 10.42 3.72 -9.25
N ALA A 45 9.34 3.57 -8.49
CA ALA A 45 8.64 2.30 -8.34
C ALA A 45 8.08 1.88 -9.71
N MET A 46 8.93 1.30 -10.56
CA MET A 46 8.44 0.29 -11.50
C MET A 46 7.78 -0.80 -10.66
N PRO A 47 6.73 -1.47 -11.18
CA PRO A 47 6.15 -2.63 -10.51
C PRO A 47 7.19 -3.75 -10.59
N ARG A 48 8.20 -3.71 -9.71
CA ARG A 48 8.99 -4.89 -9.40
C ARG A 48 7.98 -5.80 -8.71
N GLY A 49 7.59 -6.86 -9.42
CA GLY A 49 6.87 -7.96 -8.81
C GLY A 49 7.59 -8.43 -7.53
N PRO A 50 6.90 -9.21 -6.70
CA PRO A 50 7.43 -9.62 -5.40
C PRO A 50 8.86 -10.15 -5.53
N ALA A 51 9.72 -9.73 -4.61
CA ALA A 51 11.10 -10.17 -4.57
C ALA A 51 11.12 -11.71 -4.40
N ALA A 52 12.15 -12.37 -4.94
CA ALA A 52 12.27 -13.82 -4.85
C ALA A 52 12.20 -14.35 -3.40
N SER A 53 12.69 -13.56 -2.43
CA SER A 53 12.59 -13.85 -1.00
C SER A 53 11.14 -13.85 -0.48
N GLU A 54 10.29 -12.98 -1.01
CA GLU A 54 8.88 -12.88 -0.63
C GLU A 54 8.10 -14.07 -1.19
N CYS A 55 8.34 -14.44 -2.46
CA CYS A 55 7.78 -15.67 -3.05
C CYS A 55 8.20 -16.92 -2.27
N ALA A 56 9.48 -17.01 -1.88
CA ALA A 56 9.98 -18.13 -1.09
C ALA A 56 9.31 -18.20 0.30
N ALA A 57 9.10 -17.05 0.96
CA ALA A 57 8.43 -16.98 2.24
C ALA A 57 6.95 -17.42 2.14
N LEU A 58 6.25 -17.00 1.08
CA LEU A 58 4.85 -17.40 0.83
C LEU A 58 4.73 -18.90 0.58
N LEU A 59 5.60 -19.47 -0.26
CA LEU A 59 5.63 -20.91 -0.52
C LEU A 59 5.96 -21.72 0.74
N ALA A 60 6.91 -21.25 1.54
CA ALA A 60 7.26 -21.89 2.81
C ALA A 60 6.12 -21.84 3.82
N ALA A 61 5.38 -20.73 3.89
CA ALA A 61 4.21 -20.61 4.77
C ALA A 61 3.08 -21.55 4.32
N PHE A 62 2.80 -21.61 3.01
CA PHE A 62 1.80 -22.51 2.44
C PHE A 62 2.12 -24.00 2.67
N ALA A 63 3.39 -24.38 2.55
CA ALA A 63 3.83 -25.75 2.78
C ALA A 63 3.65 -26.24 4.24
N ARG A 64 3.60 -25.33 5.22
CA ARG A 64 3.38 -25.65 6.64
C ARG A 64 1.92 -25.93 7.00
N ILE A 65 0.98 -25.74 6.07
CA ILE A 65 -0.43 -26.03 6.32
C ILE A 65 -0.63 -27.54 6.22
N ASP A 66 -0.62 -28.25 7.36
CA ASP A 66 -0.73 -29.71 7.41
C ASP A 66 -2.13 -30.22 7.01
N ASP A 67 -3.16 -29.39 7.20
CA ASP A 67 -4.55 -29.72 6.87
C ASP A 67 -4.81 -29.55 5.35
N PRO A 68 -5.15 -30.63 4.63
CA PRO A 68 -5.34 -30.59 3.19
C PRO A 68 -6.55 -29.75 2.77
N ASP A 69 -7.58 -29.61 3.59
CA ASP A 69 -8.77 -28.84 3.25
C ASP A 69 -8.54 -27.35 3.45
N ARG A 70 -7.84 -26.95 4.53
CA ARG A 70 -7.36 -25.58 4.71
C ARG A 70 -6.42 -25.13 3.61
N ARG A 71 -5.59 -26.05 3.10
CA ARG A 71 -4.69 -25.78 1.98
C ARG A 71 -5.47 -25.49 0.68
N LYS A 72 -6.55 -26.23 0.42
CA LYS A 72 -7.45 -25.97 -0.72
C LYS A 72 -8.20 -24.65 -0.59
N GLU A 73 -8.72 -24.34 0.61
CA GLU A 73 -9.40 -23.07 0.87
C GLU A 73 -8.47 -21.87 0.64
N CYS A 74 -7.21 -21.99 1.09
CA CYS A 74 -6.19 -20.97 0.87
C CYS A 74 -5.93 -20.73 -0.63
N LEU A 75 -5.84 -21.79 -1.45
CA LEU A 75 -5.71 -21.67 -2.90
C LEU A 75 -6.95 -21.02 -3.54
N ALA A 76 -8.15 -21.46 -3.14
CA ALA A 76 -9.39 -20.90 -3.68
C ALA A 76 -9.54 -19.40 -3.39
N LEU A 77 -9.07 -18.93 -2.23
CA LEU A 77 -9.03 -17.50 -1.91
C LEU A 77 -8.07 -16.74 -2.84
N VAL A 78 -6.87 -17.26 -3.07
CA VAL A 78 -5.89 -16.63 -3.96
C VAL A 78 -6.42 -16.56 -5.40
N GLU A 79 -7.07 -17.62 -5.90
CA GLU A 79 -7.69 -17.63 -7.23
C GLU A 79 -8.81 -16.60 -7.35
N ARG A 80 -9.65 -16.47 -6.32
CA ARG A 80 -10.78 -15.53 -6.30
C ARG A 80 -10.36 -14.06 -6.30
N PHE A 81 -9.23 -13.74 -5.67
CA PHE A 81 -8.74 -12.36 -5.55
C PHE A 81 -7.58 -12.04 -6.51
N GLY A 82 -7.04 -13.04 -7.20
CA GLY A 82 -5.92 -12.90 -8.14
C GLY A 82 -6.31 -12.52 -9.56
N SER A 83 -7.59 -12.64 -9.94
CA SER A 83 -8.12 -12.12 -11.20
C SER A 83 -8.51 -10.64 -11.05
N LEU A 84 -7.54 -9.74 -11.17
CA LEU A 84 -7.75 -8.30 -11.37
C LEU A 84 -7.25 -7.90 -12.76
#